data_AF-A0A920TLE4-F1
#
_entry.id   AF-A0A920TLE4-F1
#
_cell.length_a   1.000
_cell.length_b   1.000
_cell.length_c   1.000
_cell.angle_alpha   90.00
_cell.angle_beta   90.00
_cell.angle_gamma   90.00
#
_symmetry.space_group_name_H-M   'P 1'
#
loop_
_entity.id
_entity.type
_entity.pdbx_description
1 polymer ?
#
loop_
_entity_poly.entity_id
_entity_poly.type
_entity_poly.pdbx_seq_one_letter_code
_entity_poly.pdbx_strand_id
1 'polypeptide(L)'
;MKTIRLMGHAGSDIESGYHKQETIEKTEFNDPLLHSSRILIENKCLSPDDILNLYKTARQTINHVCESAAKRPKLKTAENVMESITAHTFNRKFRLYQVKKIGKLFLERKLRGLGPASAHGKTT
;
A
#
# COMPACT_ATOMS: atom_id res chain seq x y z
N MET A 1 12.81 11.50 9.84
CA MET A 1 11.61 10.65 10.07
C MET A 1 12.09 9.34 10.68
N LYS A 2 11.46 8.84 11.74
CA LYS A 2 11.82 7.58 12.41
C LYS A 2 10.84 6.49 11.98
N THR A 3 11.35 5.36 11.47
CA THR A 3 10.56 4.21 11.05
C THR A 3 11.11 2.93 11.65
N ILE A 4 10.28 1.90 11.70
CA ILE A 4 10.68 0.53 12.08
C ILE A 4 10.43 -0.40 10.90
N ARG A 5 11.28 -1.42 10.76
CA ARG A 5 11.11 -2.47 9.76
C ARG A 5 10.38 -3.62 10.45
N LEU A 6 9.26 -4.04 9.89
CA LEU A 6 8.61 -5.30 10.29
C LEU A 6 9.29 -6.45 9.54
N MET A 7 9.32 -7.64 10.15
CA MET A 7 9.87 -8.89 9.60
C MET A 7 11.40 -8.90 9.49
N GLY A 8 11.99 -9.81 8.70
CA GLY A 8 13.43 -9.90 8.44
C GLY A 8 13.94 -8.90 7.40
N HIS A 9 15.27 -8.80 7.24
CA HIS A 9 15.92 -7.88 6.31
C HIS A 9 15.52 -8.16 4.86
N ALA A 10 15.35 -9.45 4.53
CA ALA A 10 14.97 -9.96 3.23
C ALA A 10 14.22 -11.29 3.39
N GLY A 11 13.68 -11.86 2.30
CA GLY A 11 12.92 -13.11 2.36
C GLY A 11 13.70 -14.34 2.85
N SER A 12 15.04 -14.34 2.72
CA SER A 12 15.92 -15.38 3.26
C SER A 12 16.34 -15.15 4.70
N ASP A 13 16.07 -13.95 5.25
CA ASP A 13 16.46 -13.55 6.59
C ASP A 13 15.30 -13.75 7.56
N ILE A 14 15.53 -14.52 8.62
CA ILE A 14 14.51 -14.87 9.60
C ILE A 14 14.75 -14.03 10.86
N GLU A 15 13.83 -13.10 11.14
CA GLU A 15 13.95 -12.14 12.25
C GLU A 15 14.11 -12.80 13.62
N SER A 16 13.43 -13.93 13.85
CA SER A 16 13.51 -14.68 15.11
C SER A 16 14.89 -15.28 15.39
N GLY A 17 15.80 -15.28 14.41
CA GLY A 17 17.20 -15.65 14.61
C GLY A 17 18.01 -14.64 15.44
N TYR A 18 17.56 -13.39 15.51
CA TYR A 18 18.26 -12.31 16.22
C TYR A 18 17.35 -11.40 17.07
N HIS A 19 16.03 -11.54 16.98
CA HIS A 19 15.08 -10.89 17.89
C HIS A 19 14.25 -11.90 18.67
N LYS A 20 13.97 -11.55 19.93
CA LYS A 20 13.04 -12.30 20.76
C LYS A 20 11.62 -12.09 20.25
N GLN A 21 10.78 -13.11 20.35
CA GLN A 21 9.37 -13.06 19.95
C GLN A 21 8.63 -11.85 20.54
N GLU A 22 8.83 -11.55 21.83
CA GLU A 22 8.21 -10.38 22.48
C GLU A 22 8.60 -9.05 21.82
N THR A 23 9.83 -8.94 21.30
CA THR A 23 10.28 -7.73 20.57
C THR A 23 9.60 -7.62 19.21
N ILE A 24 9.43 -8.75 18.52
CA ILE A 24 8.73 -8.82 17.24
C ILE A 24 7.28 -8.38 17.43
N GLU A 25 6.58 -8.96 18.42
CA GLU A 25 5.18 -8.64 18.73
C GLU A 25 4.99 -7.18 19.13
N LYS A 26 5.89 -6.61 19.95
CA LYS A 26 5.87 -5.17 20.29
C LYS A 26 6.02 -4.29 19.06
N THR A 27 6.82 -4.73 18.10
CA THR A 27 7.05 -4.01 16.85
C THR A 27 5.81 -4.09 15.96
N GLU A 28 5.24 -5.29 15.79
CA GLU A 28 3.98 -5.52 15.04
C GLU A 28 2.79 -4.76 15.64
N PHE A 29 2.71 -4.64 16.96
CA PHE A 29 1.67 -3.85 17.64
C PHE A 29 1.68 -2.37 17.21
N ASN A 30 2.82 -1.86 16.78
CA ASN A 30 3.00 -0.49 16.30
C ASN A 30 2.89 -0.38 14.77
N ASP A 31 2.24 -1.33 14.09
CA ASP A 31 2.02 -1.27 12.64
C ASP A 31 1.22 0.00 12.26
N PRO A 32 1.79 0.91 11.43
CA PRO A 32 1.12 2.12 11.01
C PRO A 32 -0.20 1.88 10.25
N LEU A 33 -0.38 0.72 9.59
CA LEU A 33 -1.64 0.39 8.91
C LEU A 33 -2.77 0.16 9.91
N LEU A 34 -2.49 -0.50 11.03
CA LEU A 34 -3.47 -0.72 12.10
C LEU A 34 -3.83 0.61 12.78
N HIS A 35 -2.82 1.44 13.09
CA HIS A 35 -3.07 2.77 13.66
C HIS A 35 -3.85 3.68 12.71
N SER A 36 -3.52 3.69 11.42
CA SER A 36 -4.25 4.47 10.41
C SER A 36 -5.69 3.99 10.28
N SER A 37 -5.92 2.68 10.28
CA SER A 37 -7.26 2.09 10.23
C SER A 37 -8.10 2.51 11.44
N ARG A 38 -7.51 2.43 12.65
CA ARG A 38 -8.15 2.88 13.89
C ARG A 38 -8.54 4.36 13.81
N ILE A 39 -7.61 5.24 13.42
CA ILE A 39 -7.87 6.68 13.28
C ILE A 39 -9.02 6.94 12.30
N LEU A 40 -9.06 6.25 11.16
CA LEU A 40 -10.10 6.43 10.14
C LEU A 40 -11.48 6.00 10.65
N ILE A 41 -11.55 4.93 11.45
CA ILE A 41 -12.80 4.45 12.07
C ILE A 41 -13.26 5.43 13.15
N GLU A 42 -12.37 5.82 14.07
CA GLU A 42 -12.67 6.76 15.17
C GLU A 42 -13.18 8.10 14.63
N ASN A 43 -12.62 8.58 13.52
CA ASN A 43 -13.03 9.82 12.85
C ASN A 43 -14.18 9.63 11.85
N LYS A 44 -14.83 8.45 11.83
CA LYS A 44 -15.98 8.13 10.95
C LYS A 44 -15.71 8.37 9.46
N CYS A 45 -14.46 8.30 9.03
CA CYS A 45 -14.05 8.51 7.65
C CYS A 45 -14.36 7.28 6.79
N LEU A 46 -14.10 6.09 7.35
CA LEU A 46 -14.38 4.79 6.75
C LEU A 46 -14.95 3.84 7.80
N SER A 47 -15.84 2.95 7.37
CA SER A 47 -16.28 1.82 8.19
C SER A 47 -15.22 0.71 8.21
N PRO A 48 -15.26 -0.21 9.19
CA PRO A 48 -14.42 -1.42 9.17
C PRO A 48 -14.56 -2.21 7.86
N ASP A 49 -15.78 -2.33 7.33
CA ASP A 49 -16.04 -3.02 6.06
C ASP A 49 -15.42 -2.30 4.87
N ASP A 50 -15.47 -0.96 4.83
CA ASP A 50 -14.80 -0.16 3.81
C ASP A 50 -13.29 -0.46 3.81
N ILE A 51 -12.66 -0.51 4.99
CA ILE A 51 -11.22 -0.79 5.14
C ILE A 51 -10.89 -2.22 4.68
N LEU A 52 -11.69 -3.21 5.08
CA LEU A 52 -11.51 -4.60 4.63
C LEU A 52 -11.67 -4.72 3.11
N ASN A 53 -12.60 -3.98 2.51
CA ASN A 53 -12.76 -3.96 1.05
C ASN A 53 -11.56 -3.34 0.34
N LEU A 54 -10.95 -2.29 0.90
CA LEU A 54 -9.70 -1.73 0.38
C LEU A 54 -8.57 -2.76 0.41
N TYR A 55 -8.40 -3.45 1.54
CA TYR A 55 -7.40 -4.50 1.70
C TYR A 55 -7.59 -5.64 0.68
N LYS A 56 -8.82 -6.14 0.54
CA LYS A 56 -9.16 -7.20 -0.43
C LYS A 56 -8.91 -6.76 -1.88
N THR A 57 -9.26 -5.52 -2.22
CA THR A 57 -9.03 -4.95 -3.56
C THR A 57 -7.53 -4.85 -3.88
N ALA A 58 -6.72 -4.39 -2.92
CA ALA A 58 -5.26 -4.34 -3.06
C ALA A 58 -4.69 -5.75 -3.26
N ARG A 59 -5.14 -6.72 -2.44
CA ARG A 59 -4.74 -8.13 -2.57
C ARG A 59 -5.07 -8.70 -3.95
N GLN A 60 -6.27 -8.47 -4.48
CA GLN A 60 -6.65 -8.91 -5.82
C GLN A 60 -5.75 -8.31 -6.91
N THR A 61 -5.43 -7.01 -6.78
CA THR A 61 -4.54 -6.32 -7.71
C THR A 61 -3.15 -6.94 -7.71
N ILE A 62 -2.58 -7.21 -6.52
CA ILE A 62 -1.28 -7.85 -6.37
C ILE A 62 -1.31 -9.25 -6.98
N ASN A 63 -2.33 -10.06 -6.69
CA ASN A 63 -2.46 -11.42 -7.23
C ASN A 63 -2.46 -11.41 -8.77
N HIS A 64 -3.23 -10.51 -9.39
CA HIS A 64 -3.27 -10.38 -10.85
C HIS A 64 -1.90 -10.04 -11.46
N VAL A 65 -1.16 -9.13 -10.82
CA VAL A 65 0.19 -8.76 -11.25
C VAL A 65 1.17 -9.93 -11.05
N CYS A 66 1.08 -10.63 -9.93
CA CYS A 66 1.89 -11.82 -9.64
C CYS A 66 1.68 -12.93 -10.68
N GLU A 67 0.43 -13.26 -11.01
CA GLU A 67 0.12 -14.25 -12.04
C GLU A 67 0.69 -13.86 -13.41
N SER A 68 0.56 -12.57 -13.76
CA SER A 68 1.10 -12.05 -15.02
C SER A 68 2.63 -12.09 -15.04
N ALA A 69 3.28 -11.79 -13.92
CA ALA A 69 4.74 -11.81 -13.78
C ALA A 69 5.28 -13.24 -13.82
N ALA A 70 4.63 -14.19 -13.13
CA ALA A 70 5.04 -15.58 -13.06
C ALA A 70 4.99 -16.29 -14.44
N LYS A 71 4.08 -15.85 -15.32
CA LYS A 71 3.94 -16.39 -16.69
C LYS A 71 4.95 -15.79 -17.69
N ARG A 72 5.75 -14.80 -17.32
CA ARG A 72 6.71 -14.20 -18.26
C ARG A 72 7.78 -15.23 -18.65
N PRO A 73 8.20 -15.26 -19.93
CA PRO A 73 9.26 -16.16 -20.36
C PRO A 73 10.56 -15.83 -19.61
N LYS A 74 11.23 -16.87 -19.11
CA LYS A 74 12.57 -16.73 -18.52
C LYS A 74 13.60 -16.53 -19.61
N LEU A 75 14.67 -15.81 -19.30
CA LEU A 75 15.88 -15.80 -20.14
C LEU A 75 16.56 -17.17 -20.00
N LYS A 76 16.71 -17.90 -21.12
CA LYS A 76 17.21 -19.28 -21.11
C LYS A 76 18.64 -19.42 -21.61
N THR A 77 19.11 -18.48 -22.43
CA THR A 77 20.45 -18.53 -23.04
C THR A 77 21.23 -17.25 -22.76
N ALA A 78 22.55 -17.33 -22.94
CA ALA A 78 23.44 -16.18 -22.79
C ALA A 78 23.10 -15.07 -23.80
N GLU A 79 22.71 -15.44 -25.03
CA GLU A 79 22.27 -14.50 -26.06
C GLU A 79 21.04 -13.71 -25.60
N ASN A 80 20.03 -14.38 -25.01
CA ASN A 80 18.85 -13.68 -24.47
C ASN A 80 19.21 -12.72 -23.32
N VAL A 81 20.21 -13.05 -22.52
CA VAL A 81 20.72 -12.14 -21.48
C VAL A 81 21.39 -10.93 -22.11
N MET A 82 22.29 -11.13 -23.09
CA MET A 82 23.00 -10.05 -23.76
C MET A 82 22.05 -9.10 -24.50
N GLU A 83 21.01 -9.64 -25.15
CA GLU A 83 19.94 -8.84 -25.76
C GLU A 83 19.26 -7.90 -24.75
N SER A 84 19.02 -8.36 -23.51
CA SER A 84 18.34 -7.58 -22.47
C SER A 84 19.14 -6.39 -21.92
N ILE A 85 20.46 -6.38 -22.13
CA ILE A 85 21.38 -5.33 -21.66
C ILE A 85 21.49 -4.19 -22.68
N THR A 86 21.10 -4.43 -23.94
CA THR A 86 21.15 -3.41 -24.99
C THR A 86 20.15 -2.29 -24.76
N ALA A 87 20.40 -1.13 -25.38
CA ALA A 87 19.54 0.05 -25.22
C ALA A 87 18.09 -0.30 -25.59
N HIS A 88 17.17 -0.04 -24.65
CA HIS A 88 15.76 -0.36 -24.83
C HIS A 88 15.13 0.56 -25.89
N THR A 89 14.94 0.03 -27.10
CA THR A 89 14.34 0.76 -28.24
C THR A 89 12.80 0.70 -28.26
N PHE A 90 12.18 0.02 -27.29
CA PHE A 90 10.74 -0.20 -27.28
C PHE A 90 9.97 0.99 -26.70
N ASN A 91 9.00 1.55 -27.45
CA ASN A 91 8.11 2.59 -26.95
C ASN A 91 6.97 1.93 -26.13
N ARG A 92 7.14 1.91 -24.80
CA ARG A 92 6.17 1.27 -23.90
C ARG A 92 4.91 2.13 -23.80
N LYS A 93 3.80 1.70 -24.43
CA LYS A 93 2.47 2.24 -24.11
C LYS A 93 2.11 1.84 -22.67
N PHE A 94 2.26 2.78 -21.73
CA PHE A 94 1.83 2.56 -20.34
C PHE A 94 0.32 2.30 -20.32
N ARG A 95 -0.07 1.09 -19.91
CA ARG A 95 -1.45 0.78 -19.57
C ARG A 95 -1.67 1.29 -18.14
N LEU A 96 -2.25 2.47 -17.99
CA LEU A 96 -2.69 2.98 -16.70
C LEU A 96 -3.62 1.93 -16.08
N TYR A 97 -3.20 1.30 -14.99
CA TYR A 97 -4.08 0.44 -14.22
C TYR A 97 -5.14 1.37 -13.61
N GLN A 98 -6.38 1.24 -14.06
CA GLN A 98 -7.47 2.08 -13.61
C GLN A 98 -7.70 1.83 -12.12
N VAL A 99 -7.15 2.69 -11.26
CA VAL A 99 -7.50 2.71 -9.84
C VAL A 99 -8.96 3.13 -9.76
N LYS A 100 -9.87 2.15 -9.74
CA LYS A 100 -11.29 2.41 -9.55
C LYS A 100 -11.48 3.09 -8.18
N LYS A 101 -11.78 4.39 -8.23
CA LYS A 101 -12.74 5.10 -7.37
C LYS A 101 -12.49 5.17 -5.85
N ILE A 102 -11.31 4.84 -5.33
CA ILE A 102 -11.04 5.00 -3.87
C ILE A 102 -10.83 6.47 -3.50
N GLY A 103 -10.05 7.22 -4.29
CA GLY A 103 -9.78 8.64 -4.03
C GLY A 103 -11.04 9.52 -4.08
N LYS A 104 -12.03 9.14 -4.91
CA LYS A 104 -13.29 9.89 -5.04
C LYS A 104 -14.17 9.74 -3.80
N LEU A 105 -14.21 8.56 -3.17
CA LEU A 105 -15.00 8.31 -1.96
C LEU A 105 -14.45 9.08 -0.76
N PHE A 106 -13.12 9.19 -0.65
CA PHE A 106 -12.46 9.97 0.41
C PHE A 106 -12.71 11.48 0.26
N LEU A 107 -12.67 11.99 -0.97
CA LEU A 107 -12.91 13.41 -1.25
C LEU A 107 -14.39 13.79 -1.07
N GLU A 108 -15.32 12.94 -1.52
CA GLU A 108 -16.78 13.20 -1.45
C GLU A 108 -17.36 13.04 -0.03
N ARG A 109 -16.68 12.34 0.89
CA ARG A 109 -17.08 12.27 2.32
C ARG A 109 -16.52 13.43 3.14
N LYS A 110 -15.29 13.92 2.85
CA LYS A 110 -14.70 15.08 3.54
C LYS A 110 -15.48 16.38 3.28
N LEU A 111 -16.11 16.51 2.11
CA LEU A 111 -16.94 17.67 1.74
C LEU A 111 -18.33 17.68 2.40
N ARG A 112 -18.80 16.56 2.97
CA ARG A 112 -20.11 16.47 3.64
C ARG A 112 -20.06 16.60 5.16
N GLY A 113 -18.87 16.46 5.77
CA GLY A 113 -18.66 16.57 7.22
C GLY A 113 -18.18 17.94 7.69
N LEU A 114 -17.83 18.86 6.78
CA LEU A 114 -17.48 20.24 7.09
C LEU A 114 -18.76 21.09 6.97
N GLY A 115 -19.57 21.09 8.04
CA GLY A 115 -20.59 22.13 8.22
C GLY A 115 -19.93 23.53 8.21
N PRO A 116 -20.67 24.59 7.85
CA PRO A 116 -20.11 25.93 7.72
C PRO A 116 -19.42 26.32 9.03
N ALA A 117 -18.14 26.68 8.93
CA ALA A 117 -17.43 27.31 10.03
C ALA A 117 -18.22 28.56 10.42
N SER A 118 -18.89 28.51 11.59
CA SER A 118 -19.58 29.66 12.14
C SER A 118 -18.56 30.75 12.38
N ALA A 119 -18.63 31.79 11.56
CA ALA A 119 -17.91 33.04 11.76
C ALA A 119 -18.46 33.69 13.03
N HIS A 120 -17.82 33.42 14.17
CA HIS A 120 -17.98 34.24 15.36
C HIS A 120 -16.79 35.18 15.43
N GLY A 121 -17.03 36.40 14.92
CA GLY A 121 -16.21 37.55 15.25
C GLY A 121 -16.21 37.75 16.75
N LYS A 122 -15.02 37.97 17.31
CA LYS A 122 -14.85 38.76 18.52
C LYS A 122 -13.81 39.82 18.21
N THR A 123 -14.33 40.99 17.87
CA THR A 123 -13.75 42.29 18.19
C THR A 123 -13.50 42.38 19.71
N THR A 124 -12.50 43.21 20.05
CA THR A 124 -11.94 43.58 21.36
C THR A 124 -11.01 42.59 22.02
#